data_AF-A0A3T0E8Y3-F1
#
_entry.id   AF-A0A3T0E8Y3-F1
#
_cell.length_a   1.000
_cell.length_b   1.000
_cell.length_c   1.000
_cell.angle_alpha   90.00
_cell.angle_beta   90.00
_cell.angle_gamma   90.00
#
_symmetry.space_group_name_H-M   'P 1'
#
loop_
_entity.id
_entity.type
_entity.pdbx_description
1 polymer ?
#
loop_
_entity_poly.entity_id
_entity_poly.type
_entity_poly.pdbx_seq_one_letter_code
_entity_poly.pdbx_strand_id
1 'polypeptide(L)' 'MGAHAQLFRDALHALSLGAAAFALFGDGALGTNIAYIVGAAVLHFLAHVVIEVDRTIQQERAGHG' A
#
# COMPACT_ATOMS: atom_id res chain seq x y z
N MET A 1 -9.82 13.81 -2.93
CA MET A 1 -8.57 13.03 -3.02
C MET A 1 -7.87 13.45 -4.30
N GLY A 2 -6.62 13.87 -4.24
CA GLY A 2 -5.88 14.19 -5.46
C GLY A 2 -5.75 12.93 -6.33
N ALA A 3 -5.96 13.03 -7.64
CA ALA A 3 -5.91 11.89 -8.57
C ALA A 3 -4.61 11.05 -8.41
N HIS A 4 -3.49 11.71 -8.09
CA HIS A 4 -2.20 11.08 -7.82
C HIS A 4 -2.18 10.21 -6.54
N ALA A 5 -2.80 10.65 -5.44
CA ALA A 5 -2.85 9.89 -4.19
C ALA A 5 -3.70 8.62 -4.33
N GLN A 6 -4.73 8.67 -5.17
CA GLN A 6 -5.55 7.51 -5.49
C GLN A 6 -4.78 6.48 -6.34
N LEU A 7 -4.12 6.91 -7.40
CA LEU A 7 -3.27 6.04 -8.22
C LEU A 7 -2.14 5.39 -7.41
N PHE A 8 -1.50 6.13 -6.51
CA PHE A 8 -0.40 5.62 -5.69
C PHE A 8 -0.86 4.55 -4.69
N ARG A 9 -2.02 4.76 -4.05
CA ARG A 9 -2.67 3.77 -3.18
C ARG A 9 -3.02 2.49 -3.93
N ASP A 10 -3.61 2.61 -5.12
CA ASP A 10 -4.01 1.47 -5.94
C ASP A 10 -2.78 0.66 -6.37
N ALA A 11 -1.67 1.34 -6.71
CA ALA A 11 -0.39 0.71 -7.00
C ALA A 11 0.17 -0.06 -5.79
N LEU A 12 0.13 0.52 -4.59
CA LEU A 12 0.60 -0.16 -3.37
C LEU A 12 -0.26 -1.37 -2.99
N HIS A 13 -1.59 -1.26 -3.15
CA HIS A 13 -2.48 -2.41 -2.97
C HIS A 13 -2.22 -3.52 -3.99
N ALA A 14 -2.08 -3.18 -5.27
CA ALA A 14 -1.77 -4.15 -6.31
C ALA A 14 -0.42 -4.86 -6.06
N LEU A 15 0.60 -4.11 -5.64
CA LEU A 15 1.91 -4.66 -5.32
C LEU A 15 1.87 -5.55 -4.08
N SER A 16 1.10 -5.16 -3.04
CA SER A 16 0.86 -5.97 -1.86
C SER A 16 0.18 -7.30 -2.20
N LEU A 17 -0.87 -7.26 -3.02
CA LEU A 17 -1.57 -8.47 -3.48
C LEU A 17 -0.66 -9.36 -4.33
N GLY A 18 0.15 -8.77 -5.21
CA GLY A 18 1.14 -9.49 -6.00
C GLY A 18 2.18 -10.20 -5.12
N ALA A 19 2.73 -9.51 -4.11
CA ALA A 19 3.67 -10.12 -3.17
C ALA A 19 3.01 -11.25 -2.36
N ALA A 20 1.79 -11.07 -1.88
CA ALA A 20 1.06 -12.13 -1.19
C ALA A 20 0.80 -13.34 -2.11
N ALA A 21 0.45 -13.12 -3.37
CA ALA A 21 0.27 -14.17 -4.36
C ALA A 21 1.56 -14.94 -4.63
N PHE A 22 2.71 -14.25 -4.75
CA PHE A 22 4.01 -14.90 -4.87
C PHE A 22 4.38 -15.75 -3.65
N ALA A 23 4.02 -15.32 -2.44
CA ALA A 23 4.26 -16.12 -1.25
C ALA A 23 3.38 -17.38 -1.16
N LEU A 24 2.14 -17.30 -1.65
CA LEU A 24 1.15 -18.39 -1.56
C LEU A 24 1.29 -19.41 -2.70
N PHE A 25 1.63 -18.94 -3.90
CA PHE A 25 1.61 -19.75 -5.12
C PHE A 25 2.97 -19.83 -5.82
N GLY A 26 3.97 -19.07 -5.37
CA GLY A 26 5.32 -19.17 -5.91
C GLY A 26 6.03 -20.41 -5.38
N ASP A 27 6.83 -21.05 -6.24
CA ASP A 27 7.72 -22.17 -5.89
C ASP A 27 8.99 -21.62 -5.20
N GLY A 28 8.78 -20.81 -4.18
CA GLY A 28 9.83 -20.14 -3.40
C GLY A 28 10.20 -20.93 -2.16
N ALA A 29 11.47 -20.89 -1.76
CA ALA A 29 11.90 -21.38 -0.46
C ALA A 29 11.15 -20.65 0.67
N LEU A 30 10.98 -21.29 1.83
CA LEU A 30 10.21 -20.75 2.97
C LEU A 30 10.62 -19.30 3.34
N GLY A 31 11.93 -19.00 3.32
CA GLY A 31 12.43 -17.66 3.60
C GLY A 31 12.00 -16.61 2.58
N THR A 32 11.91 -16.99 1.30
CA THR A 32 11.42 -16.14 0.22
C THR A 32 9.93 -15.84 0.40
N ASN A 33 9.13 -16.83 0.80
CA ASN A 33 7.69 -16.65 1.05
C ASN A 33 7.45 -15.71 2.25
N ILE A 34 8.23 -15.85 3.32
CA ILE A 34 8.17 -14.94 4.48
C ILE A 34 8.51 -13.51 4.06
N ALA A 35 9.57 -13.31 3.27
CA ALA A 35 9.94 -11.98 2.77
C ALA A 35 8.82 -11.34 1.94
N TYR A 36 8.16 -12.12 1.07
CA TYR A 36 7.03 -11.63 0.29
C TYR A 36 5.79 -11.32 1.14
N ILE A 37 5.47 -12.11 2.17
CA ILE A 37 4.37 -11.82 3.10
C ILE A 37 4.65 -10.54 3.90
N VAL A 38 5.85 -10.39 4.42
CA VAL A 38 6.25 -9.18 5.18
C VAL A 38 6.22 -7.96 4.25
N GLY A 39 6.76 -8.08 3.03
CA GLY A 39 6.68 -7.03 2.02
C GLY A 39 5.24 -6.65 1.68
N ALA A 40 4.37 -7.64 1.50
CA ALA A 40 2.95 -7.40 1.24
C ALA A 40 2.28 -6.62 2.38
N ALA A 41 2.54 -6.98 3.64
CA ALA A 41 1.99 -6.29 4.80
C ALA A 41 2.48 -4.85 4.91
N VAL A 42 3.78 -4.61 4.69
CA VAL A 42 4.36 -3.25 4.71
C VAL A 42 3.76 -2.37 3.61
N LEU A 43 3.66 -2.89 2.39
CA LEU A 43 3.05 -2.16 1.26
C LEU A 43 1.58 -1.84 1.50
N HIS A 44 0.84 -2.78 2.11
CA HIS A 44 -0.56 -2.56 2.48
C HIS A 44 -0.69 -1.45 3.53
N PHE A 45 0.13 -1.47 4.58
CA PHE A 45 0.13 -0.44 5.61
C PHE A 45 0.47 0.94 5.03
N LEU A 46 1.49 1.02 4.17
CA LEU A 46 1.86 2.25 3.48
C LEU A 46 0.71 2.83 2.65
N ALA A 47 -0.09 1.97 2.00
CA ALA A 47 -1.25 2.43 1.26
C ALA A 47 -2.22 3.19 2.16
N HIS A 48 -2.55 2.67 3.36
CA HIS A 48 -3.41 3.34 4.33
C HIS A 48 -2.82 4.65 4.86
N VAL A 49 -1.51 4.68 5.15
CA VAL A 49 -0.83 5.91 5.61
C VAL A 49 -0.97 7.02 4.57
N VAL A 50 -0.83 6.72 3.28
CA VAL A 50 -0.99 7.72 2.21
C VAL A 50 -2.42 8.28 2.16
N ILE A 51 -3.44 7.45 2.43
CA ILE A 51 -4.84 7.92 2.51
C ILE A 51 -5.00 8.91 3.64
N GLU A 52 -4.47 8.57 4.82
CA GLU A 52 -4.63 9.41 6.00
C GLU A 52 -3.90 10.74 5.84
N VAL A 53 -2.68 10.71 5.28
CA VAL A 53 -1.93 11.94 4.99
C VAL A 53 -2.65 12.82 3.96
N ASP A 54 -3.16 12.27 2.84
CA ASP A 54 -3.96 13.06 1.88
C ASP A 54 -5.20 13.65 2.57
N ARG A 55 -5.88 12.86 3.40
CA ARG A 55 -7.05 13.32 4.15
C ARG A 55 -6.70 14.50 5.07
N THR A 56 -5.63 14.40 5.86
CA THR A 56 -5.19 15.49 6.76
C THR A 56 -4.86 16.76 5.97
N ILE A 57 -4.12 16.65 4.87
CA ILE A 57 -3.77 17.80 4.02
C ILE A 57 -5.01 18.48 3.44
N GLN A 58 -6.01 17.71 2.99
CA GLN A 58 -7.25 18.29 2.48
C GLN A 58 -8.07 18.98 3.57
N GLN A 59 -8.07 18.45 4.80
CA GLN A 59 -8.73 19.07 5.95
C GLN A 59 -8.08 20.41 6.32
N GLU A 60 -6.76 20.49 6.36
CA GLU A 60 -6.04 21.74 6.60
C GLU A 60 -6.32 22.78 5.50
N ARG A 61 -6.33 22.37 4.23
CA ARG A 61 -6.66 23.28 3.11
C ARG A 61 -8.09 23.81 3.17
N ALA A 62 -9.05 23.01 3.64
CA ALA A 62 -10.45 23.42 3.76
C ALA A 62 -10.70 24.31 4.98
N GLY A 63 -9.90 24.21 6.05
CA GLY A 63 -10.04 25.02 7.26
C GLY A 63 -9.47 26.45 7.17
N HIS A 64 -8.72 26.75 6.11
CA HIS A 64 -8.09 28.06 5.86
C HIS A 64 -8.74 28.83 4.68
N GLY A 65 -9.89 28.37 4.18
CA GLY A 65 -10.64 28.97 3.06
C GLY A 65 -11.82 29.82 3.51
#